data_AF-T0ZLM9-F1
#
_entry.id   AF-T0ZLM9-F1
#
_cell.length_a   1.000
_cell.length_b   1.000
_cell.length_c   1.000
_cell.angle_alpha   90.00
_cell.angle_beta   90.00
_cell.angle_gamma   90.00
#
_symmetry.space_group_name_H-M   'P 1'
#
loop_
_entity.id
_entity.type
_entity.pdbx_description
1 polymer ?
#
loop_
_entity_poly.entity_id
_entity_poly.type
_entity_poly.pdbx_seq_one_letter_code
_entity_poly.pdbx_strand_id
1 'polypeptide(L)'
;MAEPSGRVITVALVGRTNVGKSSLFNALAEEKLSIVTRKPHTTRFPVAASIAGPSGIIWFWDTPGASERPTHPMQRWLNDSVWQSADRADFLLFVVEAMRWLPADQSVLEQARRAGKLMGGVVTKIDRVRSKTILLPFMTRLAAQPDMLFWVPVSATR
;
A
#
# COMPACT_ATOMS: atom_id res chain seq x y z
N MET A 1 -7.27 32.98 -2.74
CA MET A 1 -7.16 31.51 -2.55
C MET A 1 -6.69 31.29 -1.13
N ALA A 2 -7.47 30.59 -0.30
CA ALA A 2 -7.04 30.29 1.06
C ALA A 2 -5.91 29.25 1.01
N GLU A 3 -4.82 29.48 1.75
CA GLU A 3 -3.84 28.43 1.98
C GLU A 3 -4.51 27.27 2.73
N PRO A 4 -4.19 26.01 2.40
CA PRO A 4 -4.76 24.88 3.13
C PRO A 4 -4.20 24.88 4.56
N SER A 5 -4.97 25.42 5.50
CA SER A 5 -4.67 25.44 6.95
C SER A 5 -4.89 24.08 7.64
N GLY A 6 -4.80 22.98 6.88
CA GLY A 6 -5.08 21.62 7.34
C GLY A 6 -3.81 20.86 7.75
N ARG A 7 -3.95 19.88 8.64
CA ARG A 7 -2.84 19.03 9.08
C ARG A 7 -2.35 18.18 7.90
N VAL A 8 -1.04 18.19 7.63
CA VAL A 8 -0.45 17.27 6.64
C VAL A 8 -0.23 15.93 7.33
N ILE A 9 -0.69 14.85 6.70
CA ILE A 9 -0.48 13.48 7.15
C ILE A 9 0.18 12.71 6.01
N THR A 10 1.24 11.98 6.31
CA THR A 10 1.95 11.14 5.35
C THR A 10 1.54 9.68 5.53
N VAL A 11 1.16 9.04 4.42
CA VAL A 11 0.67 7.66 4.39
C VAL A 11 1.52 6.85 3.41
N ALA A 12 2.20 5.82 3.87
CA ALA A 12 2.92 4.92 2.96
C ALA A 12 2.04 3.74 2.55
N LEU A 13 1.93 3.48 1.25
CA LEU A 13 1.38 2.23 0.75
C LEU A 13 2.49 1.17 0.82
N VAL A 14 2.27 0.11 1.59
CA VAL A 14 3.21 -1.01 1.73
C VAL A 14 2.52 -2.32 1.35
N GLY A 15 3.25 -3.22 0.72
CA GLY A 15 2.68 -4.48 0.24
C GLY A 15 3.56 -5.11 -0.83
N ARG A 16 3.33 -6.39 -1.11
CA ARG A 16 4.09 -7.13 -2.12
C ARG A 16 3.95 -6.51 -3.52
N THR A 17 4.91 -6.78 -4.39
CA THR A 17 4.81 -6.43 -5.82
C THR A 17 3.52 -6.97 -6.45
N ASN A 18 2.91 -6.19 -7.34
CA ASN A 18 1.71 -6.53 -8.12
C ASN A 18 0.40 -6.74 -7.32
N VAL A 19 0.34 -6.42 -6.02
CA VAL A 19 -0.92 -6.46 -5.25
C VAL A 19 -1.90 -5.35 -5.63
N GLY A 20 -1.49 -4.37 -6.43
CA GLY A 20 -2.36 -3.27 -6.87
C GLY A 20 -2.13 -1.94 -6.17
N LYS A 21 -0.99 -1.76 -5.48
CA LYS A 21 -0.59 -0.48 -4.86
C LYS A 21 -0.67 0.70 -5.84
N SER A 22 0.02 0.63 -6.98
CA SER A 22 0.04 1.73 -7.96
C SER A 22 -1.33 1.96 -8.62
N SER A 23 -2.16 0.92 -8.76
CA SER A 23 -3.56 1.08 -9.23
C SER A 23 -4.42 1.79 -8.19
N LEU A 24 -4.31 1.41 -6.91
CA LEU A 24 -4.97 2.08 -5.80
C LEU A 24 -4.51 3.53 -5.69
N PHE A 25 -3.21 3.77 -5.76
CA PHE A 25 -2.60 5.09 -5.77
C PHE A 25 -3.13 5.98 -6.88
N ASN A 26 -3.21 5.48 -8.13
CA ASN A 26 -3.75 6.26 -9.25
C ASN A 26 -5.26 6.51 -9.14
N ALA A 27 -6.01 5.56 -8.55
CA ALA A 27 -7.43 5.77 -8.29
C ALA A 27 -7.63 6.86 -7.23
N LEU A 28 -6.79 6.84 -6.20
CA LEU A 28 -6.75 7.78 -5.09
C LEU A 28 -6.29 9.19 -5.51
N ALA A 29 -5.30 9.29 -6.39
CA ALA A 29 -4.77 10.57 -6.86
C ALA A 29 -5.68 11.29 -7.86
N GLU A 30 -6.77 10.66 -8.31
CA GLU A 30 -7.66 11.08 -9.41
C GLU A 30 -6.97 11.34 -10.78
N GLU A 31 -5.64 11.43 -10.81
CA GLU A 31 -4.76 11.58 -11.97
C GLU A 31 -3.86 10.35 -12.20
N LYS A 32 -3.46 10.10 -13.45
CA LYS A 32 -2.53 9.00 -13.81
C LYS A 32 -1.08 9.38 -13.50
N LEU A 33 -0.73 9.49 -12.22
CA LEU A 33 0.62 9.92 -11.78
C LEU A 33 1.64 8.77 -11.78
N SER A 34 1.22 7.50 -11.68
CA SER A 34 2.13 6.33 -11.66
C SER A 34 1.95 5.40 -12.87
N ILE A 35 3.05 4.83 -13.35
CA ILE A 35 3.07 3.86 -14.46
C ILE A 35 2.54 2.50 -13.96
N VAL A 36 1.32 2.13 -14.34
CA VAL A 36 0.76 0.80 -14.07
C VAL A 36 1.24 -0.17 -15.16
N THR A 37 2.13 -1.11 -14.81
CA THR A 37 2.54 -2.18 -15.72
C THR A 37 2.69 -3.52 -14.99
N ARG A 38 2.56 -4.62 -15.73
CA ARG A 38 2.70 -5.99 -15.21
C ARG A 38 4.16 -6.42 -15.03
N LYS A 39 5.12 -5.62 -15.51
CA LYS A 39 6.56 -5.86 -15.31
C LYS A 39 6.94 -5.47 -13.87
N PRO A 40 7.60 -6.36 -13.10
CA PRO A 40 8.19 -5.98 -11.81
C PRO A 40 9.20 -4.84 -11.99
N HIS A 41 9.41 -4.01 -10.95
CA HIS A 41 10.46 -2.99 -10.85
C HIS A 41 10.29 -1.70 -11.69
N THR A 42 9.08 -1.16 -11.80
CA THR A 42 8.84 0.06 -12.62
C THR A 42 8.82 1.38 -11.85
N THR A 43 8.64 1.36 -10.53
CA THR A 43 8.74 2.57 -9.69
C THR A 43 10.20 2.73 -9.23
N ARG A 44 11.02 3.43 -10.04
CA ARG A 44 12.46 3.67 -9.78
C ARG A 44 12.74 4.83 -8.81
N PHE A 45 11.75 5.69 -8.59
CA PHE A 45 11.78 6.80 -7.65
C PHE A 45 10.46 6.79 -6.86
N PRO A 46 10.44 7.13 -5.56
CA PRO A 46 9.19 7.28 -4.81
C PRO A 46 8.32 8.32 -5.51
N VAL A 47 7.24 7.89 -6.15
CA VAL A 47 6.25 8.80 -6.71
C VAL A 47 5.33 9.19 -5.56
N ALA A 48 5.28 10.49 -5.27
CA ALA A 48 4.46 11.05 -4.23
C ALA A 48 3.18 11.64 -4.86
N ALA A 49 2.00 11.26 -4.37
CA ALA A 49 0.74 11.92 -4.71
C ALA A 49 0.11 12.46 -3.44
N SER A 50 -0.43 13.66 -3.53
CA SER A 50 -1.16 14.29 -2.43
C SER A 50 -2.66 14.27 -2.74
N ILE A 51 -3.46 13.72 -1.83
CA ILE A 51 -4.91 13.98 -1.82
C ILE A 51 -5.16 15.10 -0.83
N ALA A 52 -5.62 16.25 -1.30
CA ALA A 52 -6.12 17.31 -0.42
C ALA A 52 -7.60 17.02 -0.10
N GLY A 53 -7.92 16.93 1.19
CA GLY A 53 -9.28 16.86 1.70
C GLY A 53 -9.59 18.05 2.63
N PRO A 54 -10.84 18.20 3.09
CA PRO A 54 -11.25 19.29 3.97
C PRO A 54 -10.45 19.36 5.28
N SER A 55 -9.89 18.23 5.73
CA SER A 55 -9.17 18.11 7.00
C SER A 55 -7.64 18.17 6.86
N GLY A 56 -7.09 18.22 5.64
CA GLY A 56 -5.65 18.14 5.43
C GLY A 56 -5.21 17.51 4.12
N ILE A 57 -3.91 17.29 3.98
CA ILE A 57 -3.30 16.69 2.79
C ILE A 57 -2.73 15.32 3.16
N ILE A 58 -3.12 14.29 2.42
CA ILE A 58 -2.60 12.94 2.55
C ILE A 58 -1.56 12.70 1.46
N TRP A 59 -0.31 12.54 1.83
CA TRP A 59 0.75 12.15 0.89
C TRP A 59 0.91 10.65 0.84
N PHE A 60 0.65 10.06 -0.33
CA PHE A 60 0.93 8.65 -0.62
C PHE A 60 2.31 8.51 -1.23
N TRP A 61 3.11 7.56 -0.75
CA TRP A 61 4.39 7.21 -1.38
C TRP A 61 4.26 5.80 -1.98
N ASP A 62 4.44 5.67 -3.31
CA ASP A 62 4.52 4.35 -3.95
C ASP A 62 5.89 3.73 -3.69
N THR A 63 5.90 2.72 -2.84
CA THR A 63 7.11 1.96 -2.52
C THR A 63 7.29 0.83 -3.54
N PRO A 64 8.49 0.65 -4.15
CA PRO A 64 8.79 -0.59 -4.86
C PRO A 64 8.39 -1.79 -3.99
N GLY A 65 7.59 -2.70 -4.54
CA GLY A 65 7.11 -3.83 -3.75
C GLY A 65 8.28 -4.65 -3.21
N ALA A 66 8.29 -4.92 -1.90
CA ALA A 66 9.39 -5.67 -1.31
C ALA A 66 9.44 -7.07 -1.93
N SER A 67 10.63 -7.47 -2.37
CA SER A 67 10.94 -8.83 -2.79
C SER A 67 11.69 -9.54 -1.65
N GLU A 68 11.33 -10.79 -1.37
CA GLU A 68 11.90 -11.61 -0.27
C GLU A 68 13.41 -11.80 -0.33
N ARG A 69 14.03 -11.68 -1.52
CA ARG A 69 15.47 -11.83 -1.73
C ARG A 69 15.98 -10.84 -2.77
N PRO A 70 16.51 -9.68 -2.36
CA PRO A 70 17.17 -8.77 -3.29
C PRO A 70 18.50 -9.38 -3.73
N THR A 71 18.52 -9.97 -4.93
CA THR A 71 19.70 -10.64 -5.50
C THR A 71 20.73 -9.64 -6.04
N HIS A 72 20.33 -8.40 -6.29
CA HIS A 72 21.19 -7.35 -6.84
C HIS A 72 21.35 -6.14 -5.88
N PRO A 73 22.53 -5.47 -5.81
CA PRO A 73 22.75 -4.27 -4.99
C PRO A 73 21.68 -3.18 -5.19
N MET A 74 21.23 -3.00 -6.43
CA MET A 74 20.15 -2.08 -6.79
C MET A 74 18.81 -2.42 -6.10
N GLN A 75 18.48 -3.71 -5.96
CA GLN A 75 17.25 -4.14 -5.27
C GLN A 75 17.34 -3.93 -3.77
N ARG A 76 18.54 -4.04 -3.18
CA ARG A 76 18.78 -3.71 -1.76
C ARG A 76 18.56 -2.22 -1.52
N TRP A 77 19.20 -1.36 -2.32
CA TRP A 77 19.03 0.10 -2.23
C TRP A 77 17.56 0.54 -2.42
N LEU A 78 16.83 -0.08 -3.35
CA LEU A 78 15.40 0.18 -3.54
C LEU A 78 14.58 -0.24 -2.32
N ASN A 79 14.83 -1.42 -1.73
CA ASN A 79 14.16 -1.86 -0.50
C ASN A 79 14.50 -0.93 0.68
N ASP A 80 15.74 -0.50 0.84
CA ASP A 80 16.15 0.38 1.94
C ASP A 80 15.49 1.77 1.80
N SER A 81 15.35 2.27 0.58
CA SER A 81 14.65 3.53 0.30
C SER A 81 13.15 3.43 0.62
N VAL A 82 12.53 2.28 0.34
CA VAL A 82 11.13 1.97 0.68
C VAL A 82 10.88 2.03 2.18
N TRP A 83 11.78 1.46 2.97
CA TRP A 83 11.63 1.43 4.41
C TRP A 83 11.97 2.76 5.08
N GLN A 84 12.96 3.51 4.58
CA GLN A 84 13.17 4.90 5.01
C GLN A 84 11.94 5.77 4.74
N SER A 85 11.24 5.48 3.65
CA SER A 85 9.98 6.12 3.30
C SER A 85 8.83 5.76 4.22
N ALA A 86 8.67 4.48 4.53
CA ALA A 86 7.67 4.01 5.49
C ALA A 86 7.95 4.51 6.93
N ASP A 87 9.21 4.64 7.32
CA ASP A 87 9.61 5.12 8.66
C ASP A 87 9.30 6.61 8.87
N ARG A 88 9.31 7.40 7.79
CA ARG A 88 8.91 8.81 7.79
C ARG A 88 7.39 9.01 7.72
N ALA A 89 6.62 7.97 7.42
CA ALA A 89 5.17 8.07 7.34
C ALA A 89 4.53 8.15 8.73
N ASP A 90 3.45 8.92 8.83
CA ASP A 90 2.59 8.98 10.01
C ASP A 90 1.71 7.72 10.13
N PHE A 91 1.39 7.09 9.00
CA PHE A 91 0.50 5.93 8.93
C PHE A 91 0.90 4.97 7.79
N LEU A 92 0.69 3.67 8.00
CA LEU A 92 0.95 2.63 7.00
C LEU A 92 -0.36 2.03 6.47
N LEU A 93 -0.52 1.98 5.15
CA LEU A 93 -1.58 1.21 4.50
C LEU A 93 -0.99 -0.07 3.91
N PHE A 94 -1.29 -1.19 4.55
CA PHE A 94 -0.87 -2.50 4.10
C PHE A 94 -1.85 -3.06 3.06
N VAL A 95 -1.35 -3.21 1.84
CA VAL A 95 -2.14 -3.57 0.66
C VAL A 95 -1.93 -5.03 0.31
N VAL A 96 -3.02 -5.80 0.24
CA VAL A 96 -3.02 -7.22 -0.17
C VAL A 96 -4.01 -7.46 -1.30
N GLU A 97 -3.76 -8.50 -2.08
CA GLU A 97 -4.68 -8.94 -3.14
C GLU A 97 -5.76 -9.86 -2.56
N ALA A 98 -7.02 -9.63 -2.92
CA ALA A 98 -8.13 -10.47 -2.48
C ALA A 98 -7.87 -11.95 -2.77
N MET A 99 -8.27 -12.81 -1.82
CA MET A 99 -8.14 -14.28 -1.90
C MET A 99 -6.70 -14.81 -1.95
N ARG A 100 -5.68 -13.97 -1.77
CA ARG A 100 -4.28 -14.40 -1.82
C ARG A 100 -3.51 -13.89 -0.62
N TRP A 101 -2.84 -14.82 0.05
CA TRP A 101 -1.86 -14.54 1.09
C TRP A 101 -0.63 -15.38 0.82
N LEU A 102 0.48 -14.74 0.47
CA LEU A 102 1.74 -15.40 0.18
C LEU A 102 2.75 -15.14 1.29
N PRO A 103 3.82 -15.95 1.40
CA PRO A 103 4.91 -15.70 2.35
C PRO A 103 5.49 -14.28 2.25
N ALA A 104 5.50 -13.70 1.05
CA ALA A 104 5.96 -12.34 0.82
C ALA A 104 5.04 -11.28 1.43
N ASP A 105 3.73 -11.54 1.53
CA ASP A 105 2.79 -10.66 2.23
C ASP A 105 3.08 -10.67 3.74
N GLN A 106 3.33 -11.87 4.30
CA GLN A 106 3.76 -12.02 5.69
C GLN A 106 5.10 -11.31 5.96
N SER A 107 6.08 -11.47 5.08
CA SER A 107 7.40 -10.82 5.22
C SER A 107 7.29 -9.29 5.19
N VAL A 108 6.45 -8.72 4.32
CA VAL A 108 6.20 -7.28 4.30
C VAL A 108 5.48 -6.83 5.56
N LEU A 109 4.50 -7.59 6.04
CA LEU A 109 3.78 -7.27 7.28
C LEU A 109 4.73 -7.22 8.48
N GLU A 110 5.63 -8.20 8.62
CA GLU A 110 6.63 -8.22 9.69
C GLU A 110 7.60 -7.05 9.61
N GLN A 111 8.04 -6.66 8.41
CA GLN A 111 8.87 -5.48 8.24
C GLN A 111 8.09 -4.20 8.58
N ALA A 112 6.82 -4.10 8.19
CA ALA A 112 5.97 -2.96 8.49
C ALA A 112 5.68 -2.83 10.00
N ARG A 113 5.56 -3.96 10.72
CA ARG A 113 5.47 -3.98 12.19
C ARG A 113 6.71 -3.39 12.86
N ARG A 114 7.90 -3.62 12.32
CA ARG A 114 9.16 -3.08 12.87
C ARG A 114 9.24 -1.55 12.81
N ALA A 115 8.48 -0.91 11.91
CA ALA A 115 8.39 0.55 11.85
C ALA A 115 7.62 1.15 13.04
N GLY A 116 6.88 0.36 13.82
CA GLY A 116 6.17 0.82 15.02
C GLY A 116 5.07 1.85 14.77
N LYS A 117 4.58 1.95 13.52
CA LYS A 117 3.55 2.91 13.10
C LYS A 117 2.15 2.32 13.19
N LEU A 118 1.15 3.19 13.32
CA LEU A 118 -0.25 2.80 13.13
C LEU A 118 -0.46 2.29 11.69
N MET A 119 -1.24 1.20 11.56
CA MET A 119 -1.43 0.52 10.29
C MET A 119 -2.89 0.16 10.05
N GLY A 120 -3.33 0.33 8.81
CA GLY A 120 -4.62 -0.16 8.30
C GLY A 120 -4.41 -1.06 7.09
N GLY A 121 -5.37 -1.95 6.84
CA GLY A 121 -5.31 -2.91 5.75
C GLY A 121 -6.24 -2.54 4.60
N VAL A 122 -5.78 -2.77 3.37
CA VAL A 122 -6.57 -2.61 2.14
C VAL A 122 -6.53 -3.91 1.35
N VAL A 123 -7.71 -4.45 1.04
CA VAL A 123 -7.86 -5.64 0.19
C VAL A 123 -8.27 -5.20 -1.21
N THR A 124 -7.38 -5.32 -2.17
CA THR A 124 -7.62 -4.87 -3.55
C THR A 124 -8.14 -6.01 -4.44
N LYS A 125 -8.57 -5.65 -5.65
CA LYS A 125 -9.00 -6.58 -6.71
C LYS A 125 -10.24 -7.41 -6.32
N ILE A 126 -11.11 -6.86 -5.47
CA ILE A 126 -12.33 -7.56 -5.05
C ILE A 126 -13.30 -7.79 -6.22
N ASP A 127 -13.17 -7.01 -7.30
CA ASP A 127 -13.87 -7.19 -8.59
C ASP A 127 -13.63 -8.57 -9.21
N ARG A 128 -12.52 -9.23 -8.88
CA ARG A 128 -12.15 -10.55 -9.41
C ARG A 128 -12.67 -11.71 -8.57
N VAL A 129 -13.29 -11.41 -7.43
CA VAL A 129 -13.76 -12.44 -6.50
C VAL A 129 -15.16 -12.88 -6.90
N ARG A 130 -15.29 -14.16 -7.29
CA ARG A 130 -16.53 -14.71 -7.87
C ARG A 130 -17.73 -14.72 -6.92
N SER A 131 -17.52 -14.73 -5.60
CA SER A 131 -18.59 -14.79 -4.61
C SER A 131 -18.22 -14.14 -3.29
N LYS A 132 -19.18 -13.45 -2.66
CA LYS A 132 -19.02 -12.89 -1.30
C LYS A 132 -18.81 -13.98 -0.25
N THR A 133 -19.34 -15.19 -0.47
CA THR A 133 -19.22 -16.33 0.44
C THR A 133 -17.77 -16.73 0.69
N ILE A 134 -16.89 -16.57 -0.30
CA ILE A 134 -15.45 -16.86 -0.16
C ILE A 134 -14.65 -15.65 0.35
N LEU A 135 -15.14 -14.43 0.13
CA LEU A 135 -14.48 -13.20 0.59
C LEU A 135 -14.61 -13.02 2.11
N LEU A 136 -15.77 -13.33 2.68
CA LEU A 136 -16.03 -13.12 4.12
C LEU A 136 -15.05 -13.90 5.01
N PRO A 137 -14.83 -15.22 4.83
CA PRO A 137 -13.84 -15.95 5.62
C PRO A 137 -12.41 -15.40 5.47
N PHE A 138 -12.05 -14.94 4.27
CA PHE A 138 -10.76 -14.31 4.01
C PHE A 138 -10.61 -13.00 4.81
N MET A 139 -11.62 -12.13 4.75
CA MET A 139 -11.67 -10.89 5.53
C MET A 139 -11.62 -11.14 7.04
N THR A 140 -12.33 -12.16 7.54
CA THR A 140 -12.28 -12.54 8.97
C THR A 140 -10.87 -12.92 9.42
N ARG A 141 -10.14 -13.67 8.59
CA ARG A 141 -8.73 -14.03 8.89
C ARG A 141 -7.82 -12.80 8.93
N LEU A 142 -8.04 -11.85 8.03
CA LEU A 142 -7.29 -10.59 8.00
C LEU A 142 -7.60 -9.72 9.23
N ALA A 143 -8.88 -9.63 9.61
CA ALA A 143 -9.32 -8.87 10.79
C ALA A 143 -8.77 -9.43 12.12
N ALA A 144 -8.34 -10.70 12.16
CA ALA A 144 -7.70 -11.29 13.32
C ALA A 144 -6.23 -10.86 13.53
N GLN A 145 -5.66 -10.04 12.62
CA GLN A 145 -4.31 -9.50 12.79
C GLN A 145 -4.30 -8.39 13.87
N PRO A 146 -3.55 -8.54 14.96
CA PRO A 146 -3.67 -7.69 16.16
C PRO A 146 -3.20 -6.24 15.98
N ASP A 147 -2.47 -5.93 14.91
CA ASP A 147 -1.84 -4.62 14.67
C ASP A 147 -2.55 -3.80 13.58
N MET A 148 -3.71 -4.26 13.13
CA MET A 148 -4.49 -3.63 12.07
C MET A 148 -5.67 -2.86 12.67
N LEU A 149 -5.71 -1.54 12.47
CA LEU A 149 -6.82 -0.70 12.93
C LEU A 149 -8.11 -0.98 12.16
N PHE A 150 -8.00 -1.36 10.90
CA PHE A 150 -9.14 -1.70 10.04
C PHE A 150 -8.69 -2.55 8.86
N TRP A 151 -9.67 -3.14 8.17
CA TRP A 151 -9.52 -3.68 6.82
C TRP A 151 -10.63 -3.15 5.92
N VAL A 152 -10.27 -2.58 4.78
CA VAL A 152 -11.25 -2.09 3.80
C VAL A 152 -11.07 -2.84 2.47
N PRO A 153 -12.13 -3.53 1.98
CA PRO A 153 -12.12 -4.11 0.65
C PRO A 153 -12.40 -3.05 -0.42
N VAL A 154 -11.56 -2.99 -1.47
CA VAL A 154 -11.67 -2.01 -2.56
C VAL A 154 -11.51 -2.66 -3.92
N SER A 155 -12.15 -2.06 -4.93
CA SER A 155 -11.79 -2.25 -6.33
C SER A 155 -11.18 -0.98 -6.88
N ALA A 156 -10.04 -1.10 -7.57
CA ALA A 156 -9.38 0.02 -8.24
C ALA A 156 -9.70 0.07 -9.75
N THR A 157 -10.73 -0.65 -10.20
CA THR A 157 -11.25 -0.55 -11.58
C THR A 157 -12.08 0.73 -11.70
N ARG A 158 -11.72 1.61 -12.64
CA ARG A 158 -12.65 2.57 -13.24
C ARG A 158 -13.63 1.83 -14.15
#